data_AF-A0A7K1H8G2-F1
#
_entry.id   AF-A0A7K1H8G2-F1
#
_cell.length_a   1.000
_cell.length_b   1.000
_cell.length_c   1.000
_cell.angle_alpha   90.00
_cell.angle_beta   90.00
_cell.angle_gamma   90.00
#
_symmetry.space_group_name_H-M   'P 1'
#
loop_
_entity.id
_entity.type
_entity.pdbx_description
1 polymer ?
#
loop_
_entity_poly.entity_id
_entity_poly.type
_entity_poly.pdbx_seq_one_letter_code
_entity_poly.pdbx_strand_id
1 'polypeptide(L)'
;MDTSEDWREILDLITAWGEASRRNDTALPTDDELWAHARRHRTLRLPAQVDDLIVDDLRDAFNAGRLPHLIDLDVLVANLAQQGRPALVEHSGGNTATVRTGSRYTDRPGDTRWSVSAGPGWFAAPGRRRPLADTSEFTIGPHDEDSWSVLVPEHTTTAQVTALVIATIDEVEARRARLAATASAAAGAVVRVVAARYPELGPAVPDPGRELVRDVGDLIADWLHARVPALRAAPPTITDQTSSQEGTRP
;
A
#
# COMPACT_ATOMS: atom_id res chain seq x y z
N MET A 1 -3.68 35.14 9.03
CA MET A 1 -2.66 34.76 8.04
C MET A 1 -2.62 33.26 8.10
N ASP A 2 -3.04 32.61 7.02
CA ASP A 2 -3.23 31.18 6.98
C ASP A 2 -1.87 30.52 6.73
N THR A 3 -1.22 30.08 7.81
CA THR A 3 0.12 29.47 7.77
C THR A 3 0.18 28.22 6.89
N SER A 4 -0.96 27.64 6.52
CA SER A 4 -1.04 26.48 5.65
C SER A 4 -0.78 26.81 4.17
N GLU A 5 -1.17 28.00 3.72
CA GLU A 5 -0.99 28.44 2.32
C GLU A 5 0.46 28.87 2.07
N ASP A 6 1.03 29.65 3.00
CA ASP A 6 2.45 30.04 2.97
C ASP A 6 3.38 28.81 3.02
N TRP A 7 3.01 27.76 3.75
CA TRP A 7 3.80 26.53 3.84
C TRP A 7 3.79 25.76 2.52
N ARG A 8 2.61 25.63 1.90
CA ARG A 8 2.48 24.98 0.59
C ARG A 8 3.31 25.67 -0.48
N GLU A 9 3.28 27.01 -0.51
CA GLU A 9 4.09 27.78 -1.47
C GLU A 9 5.59 27.47 -1.36
N ILE A 10 6.11 27.29 -0.13
CA ILE A 10 7.51 26.89 0.06
C ILE A 10 7.78 25.49 -0.46
N LEU A 11 6.91 24.52 -0.13
CA LEU A 11 7.09 23.15 -0.61
C LEU A 11 7.07 23.10 -2.14
N ASP A 12 6.22 23.91 -2.79
CA ASP A 12 6.19 24.02 -4.26
C ASP A 12 7.50 24.62 -4.80
N LEU A 13 8.05 25.67 -4.17
CA LEU A 13 9.35 26.24 -4.55
C LEU A 13 10.51 25.25 -4.39
N ILE A 14 10.52 24.49 -3.30
CA ILE A 14 11.53 23.48 -3.02
C ILE A 14 11.41 22.31 -4.00
N THR A 15 10.19 21.93 -4.39
CA THR A 15 9.92 20.97 -5.46
C THR A 15 10.48 21.47 -6.80
N ALA A 16 10.19 22.72 -7.18
CA ALA A 16 10.73 23.32 -8.40
C ALA A 16 12.27 23.39 -8.38
N TRP A 17 12.88 23.61 -7.21
CA TRP A 17 14.33 23.51 -7.05
C TRP A 17 14.83 22.08 -7.29
N GLY A 18 14.17 21.07 -6.75
CA GLY A 18 14.44 19.66 -7.05
C GLY A 18 14.42 19.36 -8.56
N GLU A 19 13.39 19.83 -9.26
CA GLU A 19 13.28 19.64 -10.72
C GLU A 19 14.40 20.33 -11.50
N ALA A 20 14.78 21.54 -11.08
CA ALA A 20 15.89 22.27 -11.68
C ALA A 20 17.23 21.57 -11.40
N SER A 21 17.42 21.10 -10.17
CA SER A 21 18.58 20.29 -9.78
C SER A 21 18.69 19.03 -10.64
N ARG A 22 17.55 18.40 -10.96
CA ARG A 22 17.48 17.24 -11.84
C ARG A 22 18.00 17.53 -13.24
N ARG A 23 17.49 18.62 -13.84
CA ARG A 23 17.86 19.04 -15.19
C ARG A 23 19.32 19.44 -15.30
N ASN A 24 19.87 20.03 -14.24
CA ASN A 24 21.22 20.60 -14.23
C ASN A 24 22.28 19.68 -13.61
N ASP A 25 21.89 18.47 -13.19
CA ASP A 25 22.70 17.50 -12.46
C ASP A 25 23.52 18.09 -11.29
N THR A 26 22.88 18.95 -10.51
CA THR A 26 23.54 19.58 -9.36
C THR A 26 23.55 18.64 -8.14
N ALA A 27 24.53 18.80 -7.27
CA ALA A 27 24.61 18.04 -6.01
C ALA A 27 23.33 18.19 -5.16
N LEU A 28 23.05 17.17 -4.35
CA LEU A 28 21.94 17.21 -3.40
C LEU A 28 22.21 18.28 -2.33
N PRO A 29 21.22 19.12 -1.99
CA PRO A 29 21.37 20.08 -0.92
C PRO A 29 21.44 19.37 0.43
N THR A 30 22.20 19.95 1.34
CA THR A 30 22.22 19.59 2.76
C THR A 30 20.96 20.10 3.47
N ASP A 31 20.65 19.53 4.63
CA ASP A 31 19.55 19.96 5.48
C ASP A 31 19.65 21.44 5.87
N ASP A 32 20.87 21.92 6.14
CA ASP A 32 21.15 23.34 6.41
C ASP A 32 20.83 24.24 5.21
N GLU A 33 21.07 23.77 3.99
CA GLU A 33 20.76 24.51 2.76
C GLU A 33 19.27 24.55 2.47
N LEU A 34 18.55 23.44 2.68
CA LEU A 34 17.08 23.38 2.61
C LEU A 34 16.45 24.33 3.63
N TRP A 35 16.92 24.27 4.88
CA TRP A 35 16.48 25.15 5.97
C TRP A 35 16.75 26.62 5.68
N ALA A 36 17.97 26.95 5.23
CA ALA A 36 18.35 28.30 4.87
C ALA A 36 17.54 28.84 3.69
N HIS A 37 17.16 27.99 2.74
CA HIS A 37 16.28 28.37 1.63
C HIS A 37 14.89 28.73 2.14
N ALA A 38 14.25 27.86 2.92
CA ALA A 38 12.93 28.09 3.48
C ALA A 38 12.88 29.36 4.35
N ARG A 39 13.93 29.61 5.15
CA ARG A 39 14.03 30.81 6.01
C ARG A 39 14.14 32.14 5.25
N ARG A 40 14.59 32.14 3.99
CA ARG A 40 14.65 33.37 3.18
C ARG A 40 13.26 33.85 2.78
N HIS A 41 12.25 32.98 2.83
CA HIS A 41 10.88 33.35 2.58
C HIS A 41 10.30 34.08 3.79
N ARG A 42 9.98 35.37 3.59
CA ARG A 42 9.64 36.28 4.70
C ARG A 42 8.31 35.97 5.37
N THR A 43 7.46 35.15 4.75
CA THR A 43 6.09 34.85 5.22
C THR A 43 6.06 33.86 6.38
N LEU A 44 6.94 32.84 6.42
CA LEU A 44 6.84 31.74 7.39
C LEU A 44 7.41 32.01 8.79
N ARG A 45 8.18 33.08 9.02
CA ARG A 45 8.83 33.37 10.32
C ARG A 45 9.44 32.14 11.02
N LEU A 46 10.13 31.29 10.26
CA LEU A 46 10.76 30.08 10.80
C LEU A 46 11.86 30.42 11.83
N PRO A 47 12.05 29.59 12.88
CA PRO A 47 13.05 29.80 13.91
C PRO A 47 14.48 29.78 13.34
N ALA A 48 15.43 30.30 14.10
CA ALA A 48 16.83 30.29 13.68
C ALA A 48 17.45 28.89 13.72
N GLN A 49 17.07 28.10 14.72
CA GLN A 49 17.50 26.72 14.90
C GLN A 49 16.74 25.81 13.93
N VAL A 50 17.45 24.83 13.37
CA VAL A 50 16.89 23.80 12.50
C VAL A 50 15.87 22.96 13.26
N ASP A 51 14.71 22.75 12.64
CA ASP A 51 13.68 21.83 13.14
C ASP A 51 13.65 20.60 12.22
N ASP A 52 13.97 19.44 12.79
CA ASP A 52 14.13 18.19 12.03
C ASP A 52 12.84 17.79 11.29
N LEU A 53 11.67 18.04 11.87
CA LEU A 53 10.38 17.68 11.24
C LEU A 53 10.10 18.53 10.01
N ILE A 54 10.41 19.83 10.09
CA ILE A 54 10.23 20.76 8.97
C ILE A 54 11.29 20.48 7.88
N VAL A 55 12.51 20.12 8.27
CA VAL A 55 13.54 19.71 7.30
C VAL A 55 13.15 18.44 6.56
N ASP A 56 12.52 17.47 7.23
CA ASP A 56 12.01 16.27 6.57
C ASP A 56 10.99 16.63 5.48
N ASP A 57 10.02 17.49 5.77
CA ASP A 57 9.05 17.99 4.77
C ASP A 57 9.73 18.70 3.59
N LEU A 58 10.75 19.53 3.85
CA LEU A 58 11.52 20.21 2.80
C LEU A 58 12.33 19.22 1.96
N ARG A 59 12.90 18.18 2.58
CA ARG A 59 13.65 17.14 1.90
C ARG A 59 12.74 16.31 1.01
N ASP A 60 11.54 16.00 1.49
CA ASP A 60 10.51 15.30 0.73
C ASP A 60 10.05 16.13 -0.48
N ALA A 61 9.79 17.42 -0.30
CA ALA A 61 9.48 18.32 -1.42
C ALA A 61 10.62 18.38 -2.46
N PHE A 62 11.87 18.50 -2.02
CA PHE A 62 13.01 18.56 -2.94
C PHE A 62 13.15 17.25 -3.71
N ASN A 63 13.05 16.11 -3.02
CA ASN A 63 13.12 14.79 -3.63
C ASN A 63 11.95 14.53 -4.57
N ALA A 64 10.75 15.03 -4.27
CA ALA A 64 9.60 14.95 -5.18
C ALA A 64 9.91 15.61 -6.53
N GLY A 65 10.61 16.75 -6.54
CA GLY A 65 11.06 17.38 -7.78
C GLY A 65 12.29 16.70 -8.42
N ARG A 66 13.27 16.27 -7.61
CA ARG A 66 14.56 15.74 -8.09
C ARG A 66 14.46 14.30 -8.59
N LEU A 67 13.63 13.49 -7.94
CA LEU A 67 13.46 12.05 -8.14
C LEU A 67 11.96 11.70 -8.08
N PRO A 68 11.12 12.26 -8.97
CA PRO A 68 9.65 12.08 -8.90
C PRO A 68 9.19 10.63 -9.05
N HIS A 69 10.08 9.75 -9.53
CA HIS A 69 9.83 8.33 -9.71
C HIS A 69 10.18 7.50 -8.46
N LEU A 70 10.88 8.07 -7.46
CA LEU A 70 11.29 7.32 -6.28
C LEU A 70 10.30 7.48 -5.13
N ILE A 71 9.93 6.34 -4.54
CA ILE A 71 9.09 6.24 -3.35
C ILE A 71 9.98 5.83 -2.18
N ASP A 72 9.92 6.57 -1.08
CA ASP A 72 10.49 6.13 0.19
C ASP A 72 9.49 5.18 0.88
N LEU A 73 9.89 3.92 1.07
CA LEU A 73 9.00 2.90 1.61
C LEU A 73 8.79 3.04 3.12
N ASP A 74 9.71 3.69 3.85
CA ASP A 74 9.50 3.97 5.27
C ASP A 74 8.45 5.08 5.44
N VAL A 75 8.45 6.09 4.58
CA VAL A 75 7.40 7.13 4.54
C VAL A 75 6.05 6.52 4.17
N LEU A 76 6.01 5.61 3.19
CA LEU A 76 4.78 4.89 2.85
C LEU A 76 4.24 4.08 4.04
N VAL A 77 5.10 3.36 4.76
CA VAL A 77 4.70 2.61 5.97
C VAL A 77 4.20 3.55 7.06
N ALA A 78 4.87 4.69 7.29
CA ALA A 78 4.44 5.69 8.27
C ALA A 78 3.05 6.25 7.93
N ASN A 79 2.80 6.58 6.66
CA ASN A 79 1.51 7.08 6.21
C ASN A 79 0.38 6.03 6.37
N LEU A 80 0.67 4.76 6.07
CA LEU A 80 -0.28 3.67 6.31
C LEU A 80 -0.59 3.50 7.80
N ALA A 81 0.43 3.57 8.66
CA ALA A 81 0.28 3.47 10.10
C ALA A 81 -0.57 4.62 10.68
N GLN A 82 -0.40 5.86 10.20
CA GLN A 82 -1.23 7.00 10.58
C GLN A 82 -2.71 6.80 10.24
N GLN A 83 -3.01 6.03 9.19
CA GLN A 83 -4.38 5.64 8.79
C GLN A 83 -4.86 4.35 9.49
N GLY A 84 -4.15 3.86 10.50
CA GLY A 84 -4.50 2.66 11.26
C GLY A 84 -4.30 1.36 10.48
N ARG A 85 -3.51 1.36 9.40
CA ARG A 85 -3.19 0.17 8.59
C ARG A 85 -1.82 -0.35 9.00
N PRO A 86 -1.73 -1.54 9.64
CA PRO A 86 -0.44 -2.13 9.98
C PRO A 86 0.35 -2.41 8.70
N ALA A 87 1.59 -1.96 8.67
CA ALA A 87 2.47 -2.13 7.52
C ALA A 87 3.92 -2.35 7.99
N LEU A 88 4.70 -3.07 7.18
CA LEU A 88 6.14 -3.20 7.36
C LEU A 88 6.84 -3.35 6.01
N VAL A 89 8.13 -3.05 5.99
CA VAL A 89 9.03 -3.39 4.88
C VAL A 89 9.71 -4.72 5.19
N GLU A 90 9.48 -5.71 4.35
CA GLU A 90 10.12 -7.03 4.41
C GLU A 90 11.30 -7.09 3.43
N HIS A 91 12.36 -7.82 3.82
CA HIS A 91 13.48 -8.14 2.94
C HIS A 91 13.30 -9.55 2.35
N SER A 92 12.96 -9.64 1.07
CA SER A 92 12.63 -10.90 0.37
C SER A 92 13.83 -11.60 -0.29
N GLY A 93 15.07 -11.19 0.00
CA GLY A 93 16.28 -11.71 -0.67
C GLY A 93 16.80 -10.72 -1.71
N GLY A 94 18.05 -10.88 -2.18
CA GLY A 94 18.55 -10.09 -3.32
C GLY A 94 18.58 -8.55 -3.13
N ASN A 95 18.57 -8.05 -1.89
CA ASN A 95 18.40 -6.62 -1.57
C ASN A 95 17.02 -6.05 -1.90
N THR A 96 16.03 -6.89 -2.19
CA THR A 96 14.65 -6.51 -2.49
C THR A 96 13.91 -6.10 -1.23
N ALA A 97 13.26 -4.95 -1.29
CA ALA A 97 12.32 -4.45 -0.29
C ALA A 97 10.88 -4.67 -0.78
N THR A 98 9.99 -5.11 0.09
CA THR A 98 8.57 -5.29 -0.22
C THR A 98 7.73 -4.82 0.96
N VAL A 99 6.79 -3.91 0.71
CA VAL A 99 5.83 -3.49 1.74
C VAL A 99 4.78 -4.58 1.89
N ARG A 100 4.53 -5.02 3.12
CA ARG A 100 3.44 -5.92 3.49
C ARG A 100 2.47 -5.18 4.39
N THR A 101 1.18 -5.19 4.09
CA THR A 101 0.19 -4.36 4.79
C THR A 101 -1.23 -4.94 4.81
N GLY A 102 -2.06 -4.41 5.71
CA GLY A 102 -3.44 -4.84 5.96
C GLY A 102 -3.54 -5.97 6.97
N SER A 103 -4.66 -6.70 6.96
CA SER A 103 -4.88 -7.84 7.85
C SER A 103 -3.87 -8.97 7.64
N ARG A 104 -3.37 -9.53 8.74
CA ARG A 104 -2.54 -10.75 8.76
C ARG A 104 -3.43 -11.98 8.88
N TYR A 105 -3.11 -13.01 8.11
CA TYR A 105 -3.82 -14.30 8.13
C TYR A 105 -2.85 -15.44 7.87
N THR A 106 -3.28 -16.65 8.16
CA THR A 106 -2.54 -17.88 7.87
C THR A 106 -3.15 -18.52 6.65
N ASP A 107 -2.35 -18.81 5.63
CA ASP A 107 -2.80 -19.48 4.40
C ASP A 107 -2.88 -21.01 4.58
N ARG A 108 -3.21 -21.73 3.50
CA ARG A 108 -3.40 -23.19 3.51
C ARG A 108 -2.15 -23.97 3.98
N PRO A 109 -0.93 -23.66 3.51
CA PRO A 109 0.30 -24.24 4.07
C PRO A 109 0.58 -23.93 5.55
N GLY A 110 -0.07 -22.92 6.13
CA GLY A 110 0.26 -22.44 7.47
C GLY A 110 1.18 -21.22 7.47
N ASP A 111 1.46 -20.63 6.30
CA ASP A 111 2.32 -19.47 6.17
C ASP A 111 1.56 -18.20 6.55
N THR A 112 2.24 -17.31 7.26
CA THR A 112 1.68 -16.00 7.58
C THR A 112 1.71 -15.12 6.34
N ARG A 113 0.54 -14.66 5.92
CA ARG A 113 0.32 -13.77 4.79
C ARG A 113 -0.30 -12.45 5.24
N TRP A 114 -0.21 -11.46 4.36
CA TRP A 114 -0.79 -10.13 4.54
C TRP A 114 -1.83 -9.87 3.46
N SER A 115 -2.82 -9.01 3.69
CA SER A 115 -3.82 -8.69 2.68
C SER A 115 -3.18 -8.19 1.37
N VAL A 116 -2.21 -7.28 1.47
CA VAL A 116 -1.62 -6.59 0.33
C VAL A 116 -0.10 -6.63 0.40
N SER A 117 0.53 -6.69 -0.77
CA SER A 117 1.94 -6.40 -0.95
C SER A 117 2.18 -5.34 -2.00
N ALA A 118 3.22 -4.53 -1.80
CA ALA A 118 3.68 -3.55 -2.76
C ALA A 118 5.20 -3.61 -2.95
N GLY A 119 5.65 -3.70 -4.20
CA GLY A 119 7.05 -3.96 -4.57
C GLY A 119 7.22 -4.25 -6.06
N PRO A 120 8.46 -4.48 -6.53
CA PRO A 120 9.70 -4.48 -5.74
C PRO A 120 10.24 -3.07 -5.45
N GLY A 121 10.96 -2.95 -4.34
CA GLY A 121 11.92 -1.89 -4.07
C GLY A 121 13.31 -2.46 -3.79
N TRP A 122 14.26 -1.61 -3.40
CA TRP A 122 15.61 -1.99 -2.99
C TRP A 122 16.08 -1.21 -1.76
N PHE A 123 17.10 -1.70 -1.06
CA PHE A 123 17.76 -0.92 -0.03
C PHE A 123 18.98 -0.18 -0.59
N ALA A 124 18.99 1.15 -0.54
CA ALA A 124 20.03 1.98 -1.15
C ALA A 124 21.31 2.14 -0.29
N ALA A 125 21.30 1.69 0.98
CA ALA A 125 22.40 1.90 1.92
C ALA A 125 22.92 0.59 2.56
N PRO A 126 24.23 0.50 2.89
CA PRO A 126 24.77 -0.61 3.67
C PRO A 126 23.97 -0.85 4.95
N GLY A 127 23.73 -2.13 5.26
CA GLY A 127 22.93 -2.51 6.43
C GLY A 127 21.41 -2.35 6.24
N ARG A 128 20.92 -2.21 4.99
CA ARG A 128 19.49 -2.22 4.65
C ARG A 128 18.69 -1.10 5.32
N ARG A 129 19.28 0.10 5.43
CA ARG A 129 18.74 1.22 6.23
C ARG A 129 17.81 2.18 5.50
N ARG A 130 17.68 2.06 4.18
CA ARG A 130 16.88 2.98 3.36
C ARG A 130 16.17 2.23 2.24
N PRO A 131 14.95 1.75 2.46
CA PRO A 131 14.15 1.07 1.45
C PRO A 131 13.51 2.09 0.49
N LEU A 132 13.86 1.99 -0.78
CA LEU A 132 13.32 2.83 -1.86
C LEU A 132 12.65 1.95 -2.90
N ALA A 133 11.74 2.52 -3.68
CA ALA A 133 11.20 1.89 -4.87
C ALA A 133 11.12 2.88 -6.03
N ASP A 134 11.14 2.36 -7.26
CA ASP A 134 10.90 3.14 -8.46
C ASP A 134 9.48 2.86 -8.96
N THR A 135 8.68 3.90 -9.14
CA THR A 135 7.33 3.83 -9.71
C THR A 135 7.27 3.02 -11.00
N SER A 136 8.31 3.04 -11.85
CA SER A 136 8.31 2.31 -13.13
C SER A 136 8.30 0.78 -12.97
N GLU A 137 8.72 0.28 -11.81
CA GLU A 137 8.76 -1.15 -11.50
C GLU A 137 7.81 -1.52 -10.35
N PHE A 138 7.33 -0.54 -9.60
CA PHE A 138 6.56 -0.76 -8.39
C PHE A 138 5.13 -1.20 -8.68
N THR A 139 4.75 -2.36 -8.17
CA THR A 139 3.41 -2.93 -8.30
C THR A 139 2.71 -3.03 -6.96
N ILE A 140 1.38 -2.98 -6.96
CA ILE A 140 0.53 -3.13 -5.78
C ILE A 140 -0.51 -4.21 -6.09
N GLY A 141 -0.72 -5.14 -5.15
CA GLY A 141 -1.74 -6.17 -5.30
C GLY A 141 -1.94 -7.00 -4.05
N PRO A 142 -2.87 -7.96 -4.07
CA PRO A 142 -3.01 -8.95 -3.03
C PRO A 142 -1.69 -9.73 -2.87
N HIS A 143 -1.36 -10.14 -1.66
CA HIS A 143 -0.10 -10.87 -1.40
C HIS A 143 -0.05 -12.24 -2.10
N ASP A 144 -1.20 -12.83 -2.43
CA ASP A 144 -1.31 -14.17 -2.99
C ASP A 144 -0.72 -14.24 -4.42
N GLU A 145 0.12 -15.24 -4.70
CA GLU A 145 0.94 -15.35 -5.92
C GLU A 145 0.14 -15.46 -7.24
N ASP A 146 -1.09 -15.97 -7.17
CA ASP A 146 -1.99 -16.13 -8.33
C ASP A 146 -3.02 -14.99 -8.45
N SER A 147 -2.75 -13.85 -7.80
CA SER A 147 -3.63 -12.69 -7.84
C SER A 147 -3.20 -11.64 -8.87
N TRP A 148 -4.08 -10.66 -9.06
CA TRP A 148 -3.78 -9.51 -9.90
C TRP A 148 -2.82 -8.55 -9.18
N SER A 149 -2.04 -7.81 -9.93
CA SER A 149 -1.32 -6.63 -9.45
C SER A 149 -1.51 -5.50 -10.45
N VAL A 150 -1.42 -4.26 -9.97
CA VAL A 150 -1.39 -3.06 -10.82
C VAL A 150 -0.02 -2.42 -10.72
N LEU A 151 0.50 -1.96 -11.85
CA LEU A 151 1.68 -1.12 -11.89
C LEU A 151 1.31 0.28 -11.38
N VAL A 152 2.15 0.86 -10.55
CA VAL A 152 2.00 2.26 -10.14
C VAL A 152 2.38 3.15 -11.32
N PRO A 153 1.55 4.13 -11.70
CA PRO A 153 1.90 5.05 -12.77
C PRO A 153 3.22 5.78 -12.49
N GLU A 154 3.93 6.12 -13.55
CA GLU A 154 5.14 6.94 -13.43
C GLU A 154 4.82 8.27 -12.75
N HIS A 155 5.72 8.72 -11.87
CA HIS A 155 5.60 10.00 -11.15
C HIS A 155 4.44 10.09 -10.16
N THR A 156 3.80 8.97 -9.81
CA THR A 156 2.84 8.94 -8.71
C THR A 156 3.53 9.28 -7.39
N THR A 157 2.98 10.28 -6.68
CA THR A 157 3.50 10.72 -5.37
C THR A 157 3.28 9.65 -4.29
N THR A 158 4.10 9.65 -3.24
CA THR A 158 3.95 8.74 -2.09
C THR A 158 2.54 8.80 -1.45
N ALA A 159 1.91 9.97 -1.41
CA ALA A 159 0.54 10.13 -0.93
C ALA A 159 -0.49 9.41 -1.82
N GLN A 160 -0.33 9.53 -3.15
CA GLN A 160 -1.19 8.82 -4.10
C GLN A 160 -0.95 7.30 -4.05
N VAL A 161 0.31 6.85 -3.91
CA VAL A 161 0.64 5.45 -3.69
C VAL A 161 -0.02 4.94 -2.40
N THR A 162 0.03 5.71 -1.32
CA THR A 162 -0.63 5.36 -0.05
C THR A 162 -2.13 5.17 -0.26
N ALA A 163 -2.80 6.10 -0.95
CA ALA A 163 -4.23 6.00 -1.25
C ALA A 163 -4.57 4.76 -2.07
N LEU A 164 -3.75 4.43 -3.09
CA LEU A 164 -3.93 3.24 -3.92
C LEU A 164 -3.74 1.94 -3.12
N VAL A 165 -2.75 1.91 -2.22
CA VAL A 165 -2.55 0.78 -1.30
C VAL A 165 -3.77 0.60 -0.38
N ILE A 166 -4.31 1.68 0.19
CA ILE A 166 -5.50 1.62 1.06
C ILE A 166 -6.71 1.10 0.28
N ALA A 167 -6.96 1.62 -0.92
CA ALA A 167 -8.05 1.15 -1.78
C ALA A 167 -7.91 -0.35 -2.10
N THR A 168 -6.69 -0.81 -2.34
CA THR A 168 -6.37 -2.23 -2.57
C THR A 168 -6.66 -3.07 -1.32
N ILE A 169 -6.28 -2.60 -0.12
CA ILE A 169 -6.58 -3.28 1.15
C ILE A 169 -8.09 -3.45 1.31
N ASP A 170 -8.84 -2.36 1.15
CA ASP A 170 -10.30 -2.37 1.37
C ASP A 170 -11.00 -3.33 0.41
N GLU A 171 -10.59 -3.36 -0.87
CA GLU A 171 -11.16 -4.29 -1.85
C GLU A 171 -10.82 -5.76 -1.55
N VAL A 172 -9.57 -6.06 -1.18
CA VAL A 172 -9.14 -7.41 -0.81
C VAL A 172 -9.88 -7.89 0.43
N GLU A 173 -9.99 -7.05 1.45
CA GLU A 173 -10.67 -7.39 2.70
C GLU A 173 -12.18 -7.55 2.47
N ALA A 174 -12.81 -6.71 1.64
CA ALA A 174 -14.20 -6.86 1.25
C ALA A 174 -14.44 -8.17 0.48
N ARG A 175 -13.54 -8.57 -0.44
CA ARG A 175 -13.62 -9.86 -1.14
C ARG A 175 -13.54 -11.03 -0.16
N ARG A 176 -12.58 -10.99 0.77
CA ARG A 176 -12.41 -12.03 1.79
C ARG A 176 -13.59 -12.14 2.74
N ALA A 177 -14.15 -11.01 3.17
CA ALA A 177 -15.35 -11.00 4.01
C ALA A 177 -16.54 -11.65 3.29
N ARG A 178 -16.73 -11.36 1.99
CA ARG A 178 -17.76 -12.02 1.17
C ARG A 178 -17.53 -13.53 1.10
N LEU A 179 -16.30 -13.96 0.81
CA LEU A 179 -15.95 -15.39 0.75
C LEU A 179 -16.20 -16.09 2.10
N ALA A 180 -15.75 -15.51 3.21
CA ALA A 180 -15.94 -16.06 4.55
C ALA A 180 -17.43 -16.19 4.91
N ALA A 181 -18.24 -15.18 4.57
CA ALA A 181 -19.69 -15.24 4.76
C ALA A 181 -20.35 -16.34 3.90
N THR A 182 -19.96 -16.46 2.62
CA THR A 182 -20.45 -17.54 1.75
C THR A 182 -20.04 -18.91 2.26
N ALA A 183 -18.79 -19.08 2.70
CA ALA A 183 -18.27 -20.32 3.27
C ALA A 183 -19.02 -20.73 4.54
N SER A 184 -19.24 -19.78 5.45
CA SER A 184 -20.02 -20.02 6.67
C SER A 184 -21.46 -20.44 6.36
N ALA A 185 -22.11 -19.79 5.40
CA ALA A 185 -23.48 -20.13 5.00
C ALA A 185 -23.56 -21.51 4.35
N ALA A 186 -22.60 -21.84 3.48
CA ALA A 186 -22.52 -23.14 2.81
C ALA A 186 -22.22 -24.28 3.79
N ALA A 187 -21.26 -24.10 4.70
CA ALA A 187 -20.97 -25.08 5.76
C ALA A 187 -22.20 -25.31 6.65
N GLY A 188 -22.91 -24.24 7.04
CA GLY A 188 -24.17 -24.37 7.78
C GLY A 188 -25.25 -25.11 7.00
N ALA A 189 -25.30 -24.97 5.67
CA ALA A 189 -26.23 -25.72 4.83
C ALA A 189 -25.88 -27.21 4.77
N VAL A 190 -24.60 -27.55 4.64
CA VAL A 190 -24.10 -28.93 4.68
C VAL A 190 -24.52 -29.61 5.99
N VAL A 191 -24.27 -28.95 7.13
CA VAL A 191 -24.63 -29.52 8.44
C VAL A 191 -26.12 -29.74 8.59
N ARG A 192 -26.97 -28.81 8.12
CA ARG A 192 -28.44 -28.99 8.15
C ARG A 192 -28.88 -30.20 7.32
N VAL A 193 -28.29 -30.41 6.15
CA VAL A 193 -28.61 -31.57 5.29
C VAL A 193 -28.20 -32.88 5.98
N VAL A 194 -27.02 -32.92 6.59
CA VAL A 194 -26.56 -34.09 7.36
C VAL A 194 -27.50 -34.35 8.53
N ALA A 195 -27.81 -33.35 9.35
CA ALA A 195 -28.71 -33.51 10.50
C ALA A 195 -30.11 -34.02 10.10
N ALA A 196 -30.66 -33.52 8.98
CA ALA A 196 -31.95 -34.00 8.46
C ALA A 196 -31.91 -35.46 8.00
N ARG A 197 -30.74 -35.96 7.59
CA ARG A 197 -30.55 -37.35 7.14
C ARG A 197 -30.27 -38.32 8.28
N TYR A 198 -29.73 -37.82 9.40
CA TYR A 198 -29.31 -38.60 10.57
C TYR A 198 -30.03 -38.08 11.84
N PRO A 199 -31.33 -38.40 12.03
CA PRO A 199 -32.14 -37.88 13.14
C PRO A 199 -31.64 -38.31 14.53
N GLU A 200 -30.81 -39.36 14.61
CA GLU A 200 -30.13 -39.79 15.84
C GLU A 200 -29.17 -38.74 16.43
N LEU A 201 -28.76 -37.75 15.62
CA LEU A 201 -27.95 -36.60 16.09
C LEU A 201 -28.74 -35.63 16.99
N GLY A 202 -30.07 -35.79 17.08
CA GLY A 202 -30.93 -34.99 17.94
C GLY A 202 -31.30 -33.61 17.36
N PRO A 203 -32.04 -32.78 18.14
CA PRO A 203 -32.63 -31.53 17.64
C PRO A 203 -31.63 -30.37 17.52
N ALA A 204 -30.42 -30.49 18.09
CA ALA A 204 -29.40 -29.47 18.00
C ALA A 204 -28.65 -29.61 16.67
N VAL A 205 -28.87 -28.68 15.74
CA VAL A 205 -28.03 -28.57 14.53
C VAL A 205 -26.60 -28.25 14.99
N PRO A 206 -25.60 -29.10 14.68
CA PRO A 206 -24.23 -28.82 15.09
C PRO A 206 -23.74 -27.48 14.53
N ASP A 207 -22.90 -26.77 15.28
CA ASP A 207 -22.07 -25.72 14.70
C ASP A 207 -21.19 -26.37 13.62
N PRO A 208 -21.14 -25.86 12.37
CA PRO A 208 -20.21 -26.37 11.37
C PRO A 208 -18.75 -26.40 11.85
N GLY A 209 -18.37 -25.54 12.79
CA GLY A 209 -17.01 -25.48 13.29
C GLY A 209 -16.06 -24.83 12.29
N ARG A 210 -14.92 -24.36 12.79
CA ARG A 210 -13.97 -23.53 12.02
C ARG A 210 -13.31 -24.31 10.87
N GLU A 211 -13.04 -25.59 11.07
CA GLU A 211 -12.39 -26.46 10.09
C GLU A 211 -13.27 -26.65 8.85
N LEU A 212 -14.55 -27.00 9.04
CA LEU A 212 -15.48 -27.17 7.92
C LEU A 212 -15.71 -25.86 7.16
N VAL A 213 -15.85 -24.72 7.88
CA VAL A 213 -15.99 -23.40 7.24
C VAL A 213 -14.76 -23.08 6.38
N ARG A 214 -13.56 -23.35 6.89
CA ARG A 214 -12.31 -23.16 6.13
C ARG A 214 -12.29 -24.04 4.88
N ASP A 215 -12.52 -25.34 5.02
CA ASP A 215 -12.42 -26.30 3.92
C ASP A 215 -13.47 -26.01 2.82
N VAL A 216 -14.69 -25.62 3.22
CA VAL A 216 -15.72 -25.16 2.27
C VAL A 216 -15.33 -23.85 1.61
N GLY A 217 -14.75 -22.92 2.37
CA GLY A 217 -14.25 -21.64 1.84
C GLY A 217 -13.15 -21.85 0.79
N ASP A 218 -12.23 -22.77 1.04
CA ASP A 218 -11.18 -23.15 0.12
C ASP A 218 -11.74 -23.73 -1.18
N LEU A 219 -12.70 -24.66 -1.07
CA LEU A 219 -13.37 -25.23 -2.24
C LEU A 219 -14.08 -24.17 -3.08
N ILE A 220 -14.78 -23.22 -2.43
CA ILE A 220 -15.47 -22.12 -3.11
C ILE A 220 -14.45 -21.20 -3.79
N ALA A 221 -13.35 -20.86 -3.11
CA ALA A 221 -12.29 -20.00 -3.66
C ALA A 221 -11.67 -20.61 -4.92
N ASP A 222 -11.30 -21.89 -4.88
CA ASP A 222 -10.72 -22.61 -6.02
C ASP A 222 -11.70 -22.68 -7.19
N TRP A 223 -12.97 -22.96 -6.90
CA TRP A 223 -14.02 -22.99 -7.91
C TRP A 223 -14.24 -21.63 -8.56
N LEU A 224 -14.28 -20.56 -7.76
CA LEU A 224 -14.42 -19.19 -8.25
C LEU A 224 -13.21 -18.77 -9.08
N HIS A 225 -12.00 -19.08 -8.63
CA HIS A 225 -10.77 -18.77 -9.35
C HIS A 225 -10.72 -19.47 -10.72
N ALA A 226 -11.15 -20.73 -10.79
CA ALA A 226 -11.18 -21.50 -12.03
C ALA A 226 -12.26 -21.01 -13.01
N ARG A 227 -13.39 -20.48 -12.53
CA ARG A 227 -14.57 -20.19 -13.37
C ARG A 227 -14.94 -18.73 -13.55
N VAL A 228 -14.35 -17.83 -12.77
CA VAL A 228 -14.63 -16.39 -12.84
C VAL A 228 -13.31 -15.66 -13.14
N PRO A 229 -12.89 -15.59 -14.41
CA PRO A 229 -11.64 -14.94 -14.79
C PRO A 229 -11.50 -13.50 -14.30
N ALA A 230 -12.62 -12.79 -14.16
CA ALA A 230 -12.64 -11.42 -13.63
C ALA A 230 -12.11 -11.29 -12.19
N LEU A 231 -12.11 -12.37 -11.39
CA LEU A 231 -11.52 -12.35 -10.05
C LEU A 231 -9.97 -12.35 -10.09
N ARG A 232 -9.38 -12.75 -11.22
CA ARG A 232 -7.93 -12.69 -11.47
C ARG A 232 -7.48 -11.38 -12.10
N ALA A 233 -8.42 -10.47 -12.38
CA ALA A 233 -8.12 -9.14 -12.87
C ALA A 233 -8.26 -8.11 -11.74
N ALA A 234 -7.48 -7.04 -11.83
CA ALA A 234 -7.64 -5.89 -10.97
C ALA A 234 -9.05 -5.28 -11.17
N PRO A 235 -9.76 -4.94 -10.09
CA PRO A 235 -11.09 -4.36 -10.21
C PRO A 235 -11.02 -2.95 -10.83
N PRO A 236 -12.08 -2.51 -11.55
CA PRO A 236 -12.13 -1.18 -12.16
C PRO A 236 -11.84 -0.04 -11.18
N THR A 237 -12.32 -0.17 -9.93
CA THR A 237 -12.07 0.80 -8.86
C THR A 237 -10.59 1.05 -8.56
N ILE A 238 -9.72 0.08 -8.89
CA ILE A 238 -8.27 0.17 -8.71
C ILE A 238 -7.61 0.61 -10.02
N THR A 239 -8.01 0.03 -11.15
CA THR A 239 -7.40 0.39 -12.46
C THR A 239 -7.76 1.81 -12.90
N ASP A 240 -8.98 2.27 -12.63
CA ASP A 240 -9.42 3.63 -13.01
C ASP A 240 -8.67 4.70 -12.20
N GLN A 241 -8.24 4.38 -10.97
CA GLN A 241 -7.37 5.25 -10.17
C GLN A 241 -5.98 5.38 -10.79
N THR A 242 -5.47 4.32 -11.42
CA THR A 242 -4.19 4.38 -12.16
C THR A 242 -4.32 5.15 -13.48
N SER A 243 -5.40 4.95 -14.23
CA SER A 243 -5.62 5.63 -15.52
C SER A 243 -5.96 7.12 -15.41
N SER A 244 -6.67 7.53 -14.35
CA SER A 244 -6.98 8.95 -14.13
C SER A 244 -5.72 9.79 -13.84
N GLN A 245 -4.63 9.16 -13.42
CA GLN A 245 -3.37 9.84 -13.14
C GLN A 245 -2.50 10.03 -14.39
N GLU A 246 -2.56 9.13 -15.38
CA GLU A 246 -1.87 9.32 -16.67
C GLU A 246 -2.46 10.47 -17.50
N GLY A 247 -3.76 10.76 -17.32
CA GLY A 247 -4.48 11.79 -18.09
C GLY A 247 -4.21 13.24 -17.67
N THR A 248 -3.45 13.47 -16.59
CA THR A 248 -3.16 14.82 -16.09
C THR A 248 -1.75 15.25 -16.50
N ARG A 249 -1.49 15.32 -17.82
CA ARG A 249 -0.31 16.02 -18.35
C ARG A 249 -0.72 17.44 -18.80
N PRO A 250 -0.09 18.51 -18.31
CA PRO A 250 -0.20 19.84 -18.92
C PRO A 250 0.45 19.88 -20.31
#